data_AF-A0A950Y6I3-F1
#
_entry.id   AF-A0A950Y6I3-F1
#
_cell.length_a   1.000
_cell.length_b   1.000
_cell.length_c   1.000
_cell.angle_alpha   90.00
_cell.angle_beta   90.00
_cell.angle_gamma   90.00
#
_symmetry.space_group_name_H-M   'P 1'
#
loop_
_entity.id
_entity.type
_entity.pdbx_description
1 polymer ?
#
loop_
_entity_poly.entity_id
_entity_poly.type
_entity_poly.pdbx_seq_one_letter_code
_entity_poly.pdbx_strand_id
1 'polypeptide(L)'
;MNDSLLYAGAAQSVMPCEPSLDLAGYVARDNPSRGQHDDLMVRALALRGDDCLLVLLAVDVLGFTVESADAIRTAVARRVRAMLLAQKVAKSP
;
A
#
# COMPACT_ATOMS: atom_id res chain seq x y z
N MET A 1 12.01 -27.08 -17.61
CA MET A 1 11.70 -25.80 -16.96
C MET A 1 11.12 -26.14 -15.61
N ASN A 2 11.72 -25.69 -14.51
CA ASN A 2 11.08 -25.83 -13.20
C ASN A 2 9.95 -24.79 -13.13
N ASP A 3 8.71 -25.26 -13.06
CA ASP A 3 7.56 -24.41 -12.76
C ASP A 3 7.64 -24.00 -11.28
N SER A 4 8.26 -22.86 -11.01
CA SER A 4 8.22 -22.25 -9.67
C SER A 4 6.80 -21.69 -9.45
N LEU A 5 6.16 -22.09 -8.36
CA LEU A 5 4.79 -21.72 -8.02
C LEU A 5 4.74 -20.26 -7.56
N LEU A 6 4.09 -19.40 -8.34
CA LEU A 6 3.83 -18.01 -7.98
C LEU A 6 2.44 -17.87 -7.34
N TYR A 7 2.40 -17.43 -6.09
CA TYR A 7 1.15 -17.05 -5.43
C TYR A 7 0.89 -15.55 -5.62
N ALA A 8 -0.37 -15.18 -5.85
CA ALA A 8 -0.79 -13.79 -5.98
C ALA A 8 -1.98 -13.49 -5.06
N GLY A 9 -2.01 -12.28 -4.51
CA GLY A 9 -3.14 -11.74 -3.76
C GLY A 9 -3.32 -10.26 -4.06
N ALA A 10 -4.56 -9.80 -4.13
CA ALA A 10 -4.89 -8.40 -4.36
C ALA A 10 -5.86 -7.90 -3.29
N ALA A 11 -5.70 -6.63 -2.92
CA ALA A 11 -6.58 -5.95 -1.96
C ALA A 11 -6.71 -4.47 -2.32
N GLN A 12 -7.81 -3.86 -1.87
CA GLN A 12 -8.00 -2.42 -1.94
C GLN A 12 -8.70 -1.90 -0.69
N SER A 13 -8.46 -0.64 -0.37
CA SER A 13 -9.12 0.09 0.72
C SER A 13 -9.29 1.55 0.34
N VAL A 14 -10.37 2.15 0.82
CA VAL A 14 -10.53 3.61 0.80
C VAL A 14 -9.47 4.24 1.71
N MET A 15 -8.82 5.30 1.23
CA MET A 15 -7.89 6.13 1.98
C MET A 15 -8.67 7.21 2.72
N PRO A 16 -8.55 7.32 4.05
CA PRO A 16 -9.22 8.37 4.79
C PRO A 16 -8.67 9.73 4.34
N CYS A 17 -9.59 10.67 4.07
CA CYS A 17 -9.27 12.03 3.69
C CYS A 17 -9.99 13.00 4.64
N GLU A 18 -9.24 13.95 5.18
CA GLU A 18 -9.82 15.03 5.97
C GLU A 18 -10.62 15.99 5.07
N PRO A 19 -11.72 16.57 5.55
CA PRO A 19 -12.38 17.66 4.86
C PRO A 19 -11.43 18.85 4.67
N SER A 20 -11.58 19.56 3.55
CA SER A 20 -10.85 20.82 3.29
C SER A 20 -9.33 20.70 3.20
N LEU A 21 -8.83 19.56 2.72
CA LEU A 21 -7.42 19.38 2.35
C LEU A 21 -6.98 20.32 1.22
N ASP A 22 -5.76 20.84 1.33
CA ASP A 22 -5.10 21.52 0.22
C ASP A 22 -4.81 20.53 -0.91
N LEU A 23 -5.15 20.93 -2.14
CA LEU A 23 -5.00 20.07 -3.31
C LEU A 23 -3.61 20.25 -3.91
N ALA A 24 -2.75 19.26 -3.69
CA ALA A 24 -1.41 19.23 -4.27
C ALA A 24 -1.44 19.18 -5.82
N GLY A 25 -0.41 19.73 -6.45
CA GLY A 25 -0.21 19.67 -7.91
C GLY A 25 -0.78 20.84 -8.70
N TYR A 26 -1.56 21.72 -8.05
CA TYR A 26 -2.10 22.93 -8.67
C TYR A 26 -1.40 24.17 -8.10
N VAL A 27 -0.31 24.58 -8.74
CA VAL A 27 0.62 25.62 -8.26
C VAL A 27 -0.06 26.92 -7.85
N ALA A 28 -1.05 27.38 -8.61
CA ALA A 28 -1.73 28.66 -8.39
C ALA A 28 -3.13 28.52 -7.75
N ARG A 29 -3.42 27.37 -7.14
CA ARG A 29 -4.71 27.14 -6.48
C ARG A 29 -4.56 27.34 -4.98
N ASP A 30 -5.27 28.34 -4.47
CA ASP A 30 -5.18 28.74 -3.06
C ASP A 30 -6.40 28.31 -2.23
N ASN A 31 -7.37 27.63 -2.85
CA ASN A 31 -8.59 27.20 -2.18
C ASN A 31 -8.50 25.71 -1.81
N PRO A 32 -8.86 25.33 -0.57
CA PRO A 32 -8.90 23.93 -0.15
C PRO A 32 -9.95 23.13 -0.93
N SER A 33 -9.98 21.81 -0.71
CA SER A 33 -11.06 20.96 -1.18
C SER A 33 -12.39 21.44 -0.57
N ARG A 34 -13.46 21.44 -1.38
CA ARG A 34 -14.82 21.81 -0.93
C ARG A 34 -15.67 20.59 -0.60
N GLY A 35 -15.08 19.41 -0.72
CA GLY A 35 -15.75 18.13 -0.65
C GLY A 35 -14.94 17.09 -1.43
N GLN A 36 -15.43 15.87 -1.41
CA GLN A 36 -14.83 14.72 -2.07
C GLN A 36 -15.81 14.23 -3.15
N HIS A 37 -15.33 14.11 -4.38
CA HIS A 37 -16.15 13.58 -5.48
C HIS A 37 -16.10 12.05 -5.52
N ASP A 38 -14.88 11.49 -5.47
CA ASP A 38 -14.63 10.04 -5.48
C ASP A 38 -13.72 9.63 -4.31
N ASP A 39 -13.81 8.37 -3.92
CA ASP A 39 -12.90 7.76 -2.96
C ASP A 39 -11.47 7.68 -3.51
N LEU A 40 -10.52 8.17 -2.72
CA LEU A 40 -9.10 7.91 -2.98
C LEU A 40 -8.78 6.50 -2.50
N MET A 41 -8.14 5.70 -3.34
CA MET A 41 -7.90 4.29 -3.04
C MET A 41 -6.43 4.02 -2.73
N VAL A 42 -6.22 3.07 -1.82
CA VAL A 42 -4.97 2.31 -1.68
C VAL A 42 -5.23 0.93 -2.25
N ARG A 43 -4.41 0.52 -3.22
CA ARG A 43 -4.49 -0.78 -3.90
C ARG A 43 -3.18 -1.52 -3.70
N ALA A 44 -3.26 -2.81 -3.40
CA ALA A 44 -2.12 -3.66 -3.14
C ALA A 44 -2.14 -4.92 -4.02
N LEU A 45 -0.99 -5.25 -4.60
CA LEU A 45 -0.73 -6.52 -5.25
C LEU A 45 0.45 -7.19 -4.54
N ALA A 46 0.22 -8.36 -3.98
CA ALA A 46 1.24 -9.19 -3.35
C ALA A 46 1.56 -10.39 -4.25
N LEU A 47 2.84 -10.59 -4.56
CA LEU A 47 3.35 -11.71 -5.34
C LEU A 47 4.38 -12.47 -4.51
N ARG A 48 4.17 -13.76 -4.28
CA ARG A 48 5.06 -14.62 -3.49
C ARG A 48 5.62 -15.73 -4.37
N GLY A 49 6.92 -15.71 -4.59
CA GLY A 49 7.68 -16.84 -5.11
C GLY A 49 8.26 -17.68 -3.97
N ASP A 50 9.28 -18.49 -4.27
CA ASP A 50 9.86 -19.42 -3.30
C ASP A 50 10.46 -18.71 -2.07
N ASP A 51 11.33 -17.71 -2.29
CA ASP A 51 12.05 -17.01 -1.21
C ASP A 51 11.73 -15.51 -1.12
N CYS A 52 10.87 -15.02 -1.99
CA CYS A 52 10.59 -13.59 -2.11
C CYS A 52 9.10 -13.27 -2.05
N LEU A 53 8.78 -12.20 -1.34
CA LEU A 53 7.48 -11.56 -1.36
C LEU A 53 7.66 -10.12 -1.84
N LEU A 54 7.08 -9.84 -3.02
CA LEU A 54 6.95 -8.49 -3.54
C LEU A 54 5.56 -7.96 -3.20
N VAL A 55 5.49 -6.74 -2.68
CA VAL A 55 4.22 -6.01 -2.49
C VAL A 55 4.31 -4.71 -3.27
N LEU A 56 3.45 -4.55 -4.27
CA LEU A 56 3.26 -3.31 -5.01
C LEU A 56 2.05 -2.57 -4.44
N LEU A 57 2.24 -1.29 -4.09
CA LEU A 57 1.17 -0.40 -3.67
C LEU A 57 0.94 0.67 -4.73
N ALA A 58 -0.32 0.87 -5.11
CA ALA A 58 -0.77 2.00 -5.90
C ALA A 58 -1.71 2.83 -5.04
N VAL A 59 -1.45 4.13 -4.93
CA VAL A 59 -2.20 5.06 -4.08
C VAL A 59 -2.57 6.28 -4.89
N ASP A 60 -3.81 6.74 -4.75
CA ASP A 60 -4.34 7.89 -5.48
C ASP A 60 -3.86 9.22 -4.87
N VAL A 61 -2.55 9.45 -4.96
CA VAL A 61 -1.88 10.67 -4.50
C VAL A 61 -0.90 11.16 -5.56
N LEU A 62 -0.56 12.46 -5.52
CA LEU A 62 0.41 13.06 -6.44
C LEU A 62 1.80 12.40 -6.34
N GLY A 63 2.19 12.01 -5.12
CA GLY A 63 3.46 11.35 -4.87
C GLY A 63 3.77 11.25 -3.39
N PHE A 64 4.89 10.60 -3.09
CA PHE A 64 5.46 10.51 -1.75
C PHE A 64 6.84 11.15 -1.74
N THR A 65 7.21 11.77 -0.62
CA THR A 65 8.63 12.04 -0.37
C THR A 65 9.36 10.72 -0.14
N VAL A 66 10.69 10.72 -0.29
CA VAL A 66 11.52 9.53 -0.06
C VAL A 66 11.36 9.03 1.38
N GLU A 67 11.33 9.96 2.34
CA GLU A 67 11.17 9.66 3.76
C GLU A 67 9.82 9.00 4.04
N SER A 68 8.76 9.51 3.41
CA SER A 68 7.41 8.95 3.54
C SER A 68 7.34 7.55 2.94
N ALA A 69 7.92 7.35 1.74
CA ALA A 69 7.97 6.05 1.09
C ALA A 69 8.77 5.02 1.92
N ASP A 70 9.88 5.44 2.52
CA ASP A 70 10.73 4.62 3.39
C ASP A 70 10.02 4.22 4.68
N ALA A 71 9.29 5.16 5.30
CA ALA A 71 8.47 4.91 6.47
C ALA A 71 7.35 3.90 6.17
N ILE A 72 6.63 4.07 5.06
CA ILE A 72 5.58 3.16 4.60
C ILE A 72 6.17 1.76 4.35
N ARG A 73 7.27 1.67 3.58
CA ARG A 73 7.95 0.39 3.31
C ARG A 73 8.33 -0.34 4.59
N THR A 74 8.91 0.38 5.55
CA THR A 74 9.33 -0.19 6.84
C THR A 74 8.14 -0.70 7.65
N ALA A 75 7.07 0.09 7.73
CA ALA A 75 5.85 -0.28 8.45
C ALA A 75 5.18 -1.52 7.84
N VAL A 76 5.05 -1.57 6.52
CA VAL A 76 4.47 -2.70 5.77
C VAL A 76 5.34 -3.95 5.95
N ALA A 77 6.65 -3.84 5.74
CA ALA A 77 7.58 -4.97 5.88
C ALA A 77 7.51 -5.58 7.29
N ARG A 78 7.47 -4.74 8.33
CA ARG A 78 7.32 -5.19 9.72
C ARG A 78 6.01 -5.95 9.93
N ARG A 79 4.88 -5.42 9.45
CA ARG A 79 3.56 -6.04 9.62
C ARG A 79 3.44 -7.37 8.88
N VAL A 80 3.92 -7.41 7.63
CA VAL A 80 3.92 -8.61 6.79
C VAL A 80 4.78 -9.71 7.41
N ARG A 81 6.00 -9.38 7.88
CA ARG A 81 6.85 -10.35 8.59
C ARG A 81 6.15 -10.94 9.81
N ALA A 82 5.52 -10.11 10.63
CA ALA A 82 4.77 -10.57 11.80
C ALA A 82 3.62 -11.52 11.42
N MET A 83 2.86 -11.20 10.36
CA MET A 83 1.78 -12.08 9.88
C MET A 83 2.29 -13.42 9.33
N LEU A 84 3.38 -13.41 8.57
CA LEU A 84 3.99 -14.64 8.03
C LEU A 84 4.53 -15.55 9.15
N LEU A 85 5.14 -14.97 10.18
CA LEU A 85 5.58 -15.72 11.36
C LEU A 85 4.40 -16.33 12.10
N ALA A 86 3.32 -15.57 12.33
CA ALA A 86 2.11 -16.08 12.97
C ALA A 86 1.46 -17.23 12.17
N GLN A 87 1.43 -17.12 10.83
CA GLN A 87 0.93 -18.20 9.96
C GLN A 87 1.82 -19.46 9.99
N LYS A 88 3.15 -19.30 10.13
CA LYS A 88 4.06 -20.44 10.31
C LYS A 88 3.83 -21.15 11.64
N VAL A 89 3.66 -20.39 12.73
CA VAL A 89 3.37 -20.94 14.07
C VAL A 89 2.04 -21.69 14.09
N ALA A 90 0.98 -21.10 13.50
CA ALA A 90 -0.34 -21.72 13.45
C ALA A 90 -0.44 -22.97 12.54
N LYS A 91 0.57 -23.22 11.70
CA LYS A 91 0.67 -24.39 10.81
C LYS A 91 1.71 -25.42 11.26
N SER A 92 2.35 -25.22 12.42
CA SER A 92 3.26 -26.18 13.04
C SER A 92 2.44 -27.08 13.99
N PRO A 93 2.64 -28.41 14.00
CA PRO A 93 1.78 -29.38 14.69
C PRO A 93 1.73 -29.19 16.21
#